data_AF-A0A1D2MB21-F1
#
_entry.id   AF-A0A1D2MB21-F1
#
_cell.length_a   1.000
_cell.length_b   1.000
_cell.length_c   1.000
_cell.angle_alpha   90.00
_cell.angle_beta   90.00
_cell.angle_gamma   90.00
#
_symmetry.space_group_name_H-M   'P 1'
#
loop_
_entity.id
_entity.type
_entity.pdbx_description
1 polymer ?
#
loop_
_entity_poly.entity_id
_entity_poly.type
_entity_poly.pdbx_seq_one_letter_code
_entity_poly.pdbx_strand_id
1 'polypeptide(L)'
;MVHYVDIRATKPIWNLNAHASAVGGLALSSYCKDMLVTGSQDETAKVWDLKDSTPSLVTEKQMHIGHIYAISACPDSPYVFAAGGAKPDNHLYVWDAREIPGVMTRFNDRLHVVVPENGNSTAVKMEDDAEASSSTNLFQFKQKKKVQSKSEPSPSTSTAPQGSVKDRTKKKKKKKQ
;
A
#
# COMPACT_ATOMS: atom_id res chain seq x y z
N MET A 1 19.11 -8.02 -4.29
CA MET A 1 20.04 -7.17 -3.53
C MET A 1 20.02 -5.78 -4.14
N VAL A 2 20.10 -4.72 -3.33
CA VAL A 2 20.18 -3.31 -3.75
C VAL A 2 21.53 -2.76 -3.31
N HIS A 3 22.17 -1.95 -4.15
CA HIS A 3 23.47 -1.35 -3.87
C HIS A 3 23.38 0.17 -3.89
N TYR A 4 24.09 0.81 -2.96
CA TYR A 4 24.33 2.25 -2.99
C TYR A 4 25.82 2.49 -3.20
N VAL A 5 26.16 3.22 -4.25
CA VAL A 5 27.53 3.36 -4.75
C VAL A 5 27.83 4.84 -4.99
N ASP A 6 28.98 5.30 -4.51
CA ASP A 6 29.59 6.55 -4.99
C ASP A 6 30.39 6.23 -6.25
N ILE A 7 30.12 6.93 -7.35
CA ILE A 7 30.84 6.73 -8.62
C ILE A 7 32.35 6.97 -8.50
N ARG A 8 32.79 7.70 -7.48
CA ARG A 8 34.20 7.96 -7.18
C ARG A 8 34.85 6.83 -6.38
N ALA A 9 34.05 5.94 -5.79
CA ALA A 9 34.51 4.82 -4.98
C ALA A 9 34.46 3.51 -5.78
N THR A 10 35.37 2.59 -5.45
CA THR A 10 35.42 1.26 -6.10
C THR A 10 34.54 0.23 -5.41
N LYS A 11 34.06 0.51 -4.20
CA LYS A 11 33.20 -0.37 -3.40
C LYS A 11 31.85 0.31 -3.14
N PRO A 12 30.76 -0.45 -3.06
CA PRO A 12 29.48 0.09 -2.61
C PRO A 12 29.63 0.65 -1.19
N ILE A 13 28.98 1.79 -0.93
CA ILE A 13 28.87 2.38 0.40
C ILE A 13 28.14 1.39 1.31
N TRP A 14 27.02 0.84 0.82
CA TRP A 14 26.31 -0.26 1.45
C TRP A 14 25.58 -1.13 0.42
N ASN A 15 25.24 -2.34 0.84
CA ASN A 15 24.34 -3.24 0.12
C ASN A 15 23.19 -3.66 1.04
N LEU A 16 22.05 -4.00 0.43
CA LEU A 16 20.82 -4.32 1.12
C LEU A 16 20.19 -5.57 0.51
N ASN A 17 20.01 -6.60 1.34
CA ASN A 17 19.20 -7.77 1.01
C ASN A 17 17.73 -7.47 1.27
N ALA A 18 17.13 -6.65 0.40
CA ALA A 18 15.77 -6.15 0.58
C ALA A 18 14.70 -7.25 0.52
N HIS A 19 14.90 -8.23 -0.35
CA HIS A 19 13.87 -9.18 -0.78
C HIS A 19 14.43 -10.60 -0.90
N ALA A 20 13.53 -11.59 -0.81
CA ALA A 20 13.88 -13.01 -0.92
C ALA A 20 14.09 -13.44 -2.39
N SER A 21 13.55 -12.67 -3.33
CA SER A 21 13.71 -12.87 -4.77
C SER A 21 14.30 -11.63 -5.46
N ALA A 22 14.37 -11.67 -6.79
CA ALA A 22 14.89 -10.58 -7.61
C ALA A 22 14.09 -9.29 -7.38
N VAL A 23 14.82 -8.19 -7.16
CA VAL A 23 14.23 -6.84 -7.08
C VAL A 23 13.99 -6.36 -8.50
N GLY A 24 12.72 -6.23 -8.88
CA GLY A 24 12.33 -5.78 -10.22
C GLY A 24 12.22 -4.27 -10.32
N GLY A 25 11.86 -3.59 -9.22
CA GLY A 25 11.65 -2.14 -9.22
C GLY A 25 12.18 -1.47 -7.96
N LEU A 26 12.60 -0.22 -8.11
CA LEU A 26 13.00 0.65 -7.01
C LEU A 26 12.63 2.10 -7.35
N ALA A 27 12.18 2.85 -6.34
CA ALA A 27 11.82 4.26 -6.48
C ALA A 27 12.22 5.03 -5.22
N LEU A 28 12.91 6.16 -5.42
CA LEU A 28 13.14 7.13 -4.35
C LEU A 28 12.02 8.16 -4.37
N SER A 29 11.60 8.64 -3.19
CA SER A 29 10.68 9.78 -3.15
C SER A 29 11.43 11.07 -3.47
N SER A 30 10.85 11.89 -4.34
CA SER A 30 11.36 13.24 -4.65
C SER A 30 11.04 14.26 -3.55
N TYR A 31 10.12 13.91 -2.63
CA TYR A 31 9.63 14.80 -1.58
C TYR A 31 10.14 14.39 -0.20
N CYS A 32 10.10 13.11 0.13
CA CYS A 32 10.56 12.62 1.42
C CYS A 32 12.01 12.16 1.28
N LYS A 33 12.93 12.92 1.86
CA LYS A 33 14.34 12.54 1.83
C LYS A 33 14.55 11.18 2.51
N ASP A 34 15.44 10.39 1.92
CA ASP A 34 15.84 9.07 2.42
C ASP A 34 14.72 8.01 2.42
N MET A 35 13.58 8.26 1.75
CA MET A 35 12.54 7.26 1.57
C MET A 35 12.75 6.49 0.26
N LEU A 36 13.03 5.19 0.39
CA LEU A 36 13.19 4.25 -0.73
C LEU A 36 12.06 3.22 -0.72
N VAL A 37 11.48 2.97 -1.88
CA VAL A 37 10.52 1.89 -2.09
C VAL A 37 11.14 0.85 -3.03
N THR A 38 11.04 -0.42 -2.67
CA THR A 38 11.52 -1.54 -3.49
C THR A 38 10.39 -2.52 -3.77
N GLY A 39 10.43 -3.16 -4.93
CA GLY A 39 9.46 -4.15 -5.39
C GLY A 39 10.16 -5.36 -5.97
N SER A 40 9.59 -6.53 -5.72
CA SER A 40 10.26 -7.80 -6.00
C SER A 40 9.34 -8.83 -6.64
N GLN A 41 9.97 -9.84 -7.23
CA GLN A 41 9.30 -11.03 -7.71
C GLN A 41 8.76 -11.91 -6.56
N ASP A 42 9.12 -11.63 -5.30
CA ASP A 42 8.45 -12.20 -4.12
C ASP A 42 7.05 -11.61 -3.85
N GLU A 43 6.55 -10.79 -4.78
CA GLU A 43 5.21 -10.17 -4.77
C GLU A 43 4.99 -9.13 -3.66
N THR A 44 6.06 -8.73 -2.97
CA THR A 44 6.03 -7.71 -1.93
C THR A 44 6.64 -6.40 -2.41
N ALA A 45 6.11 -5.29 -1.88
CA ALA A 45 6.77 -3.99 -1.89
C ALA A 45 7.21 -3.64 -0.46
N LYS A 46 8.40 -3.06 -0.34
CA LYS A 46 8.97 -2.64 0.95
C LYS A 46 9.34 -1.17 0.92
N VAL A 47 9.15 -0.49 2.05
CA VAL A 47 9.58 0.90 2.25
C VAL A 47 10.72 0.91 3.25
N TRP A 48 11.77 1.64 2.90
CA TRP A 48 13.03 1.72 3.63
C TRP A 48 13.33 3.17 4.00
N ASP A 49 13.89 3.36 5.19
CA ASP A 49 14.48 4.62 5.65
C ASP A 49 16.01 4.53 5.49
N LEU A 50 16.58 5.44 4.70
CA LEU A 50 18.00 5.52 4.35
C LEU A 50 18.75 6.61 5.14
N LYS A 51 18.15 7.19 6.19
CA LYS A 51 18.77 8.30 6.95
C LYS A 51 20.07 7.91 7.64
N ASP A 52 20.14 6.68 8.11
CA ASP A 52 21.32 6.14 8.77
C ASP A 52 22.28 5.51 7.75
N SER A 53 23.49 5.15 8.20
CA SER A 53 24.47 4.48 7.34
C SER A 53 24.00 3.13 6.78
N THR A 54 23.01 2.52 7.43
CA THR A 54 22.38 1.26 7.02
C THR A 54 20.88 1.44 6.80
N PRO A 55 20.33 0.98 5.67
CA PRO A 55 18.89 1.04 5.43
C PRO A 55 18.08 0.28 6.49
N SER A 56 17.00 0.88 6.99
CA SER A 56 16.08 0.23 7.92
C SER A 56 14.72 -0.03 7.28
N LEU A 57 14.15 -1.21 7.52
CA LEU A 57 12.83 -1.58 7.01
C LEU A 57 11.75 -0.85 7.81
N VAL A 58 10.92 -0.06 7.13
CA VAL A 58 9.79 0.64 7.74
C VAL A 58 8.52 -0.20 7.63
N THR A 59 8.29 -0.81 6.47
CA THR A 59 7.11 -1.63 6.23
C THR A 59 7.29 -2.56 5.04
N GLU A 60 6.55 -3.67 5.06
CA GLU A 60 6.42 -4.65 4.00
C GLU A 60 4.94 -4.83 3.69
N LYS A 61 4.60 -4.81 2.40
CA LYS A 61 3.22 -4.91 1.91
C LYS A 61 3.13 -5.95 0.81
N GLN A 62 2.21 -6.89 0.97
CA GLN A 62 1.83 -7.81 -0.11
C GLN A 62 1.00 -7.07 -1.15
N MET A 63 1.44 -7.08 -2.41
CA MET A 63 0.82 -6.27 -3.45
C MET A 63 -0.27 -7.03 -4.23
N HIS A 64 -0.25 -8.37 -4.18
CA HIS A 64 -1.22 -9.24 -4.85
C HIS A 64 -1.37 -8.98 -6.37
N ILE A 65 -0.31 -8.50 -7.02
CA ILE A 65 -0.21 -8.25 -8.48
C ILE A 65 0.78 -9.20 -9.16
N GLY A 66 1.16 -10.29 -8.49
CA GLY A 66 2.19 -11.22 -8.97
C GLY A 66 3.59 -10.60 -8.91
N HIS A 67 4.50 -11.13 -9.71
CA HIS A 67 5.88 -10.64 -9.76
C HIS A 67 5.93 -9.16 -10.13
N ILE A 68 6.58 -8.34 -9.30
CA ILE A 68 6.71 -6.90 -9.52
C ILE A 68 7.93 -6.63 -10.39
N TYR A 69 7.72 -5.90 -11.49
CA TYR A 69 8.78 -5.55 -12.44
C TYR A 69 9.10 -4.06 -12.48
N ALA A 70 8.23 -3.22 -11.93
CA ALA A 70 8.45 -1.78 -11.91
C ALA A 70 7.78 -1.16 -10.68
N ILE A 71 8.43 -0.14 -10.12
CA ILE A 71 7.84 0.77 -9.14
C ILE A 71 8.15 2.19 -9.58
N SER A 72 7.17 3.09 -9.46
CA SER A 72 7.35 4.53 -9.66
C SER A 72 6.74 5.32 -8.51
N ALA A 73 7.43 6.36 -8.08
CA ALA A 73 6.86 7.38 -7.21
C ALA A 73 5.91 8.29 -8.02
N CYS A 74 4.87 8.80 -7.37
CA CYS A 74 4.01 9.83 -7.94
C CYS A 74 4.72 11.19 -7.86
N PRO A 75 4.80 11.95 -8.97
CA PRO A 75 5.41 13.27 -8.96
C PRO A 75 4.54 14.33 -8.30
N ASP A 76 3.23 14.10 -8.11
CA ASP A 76 2.32 15.09 -7.52
C ASP A 76 2.00 14.83 -6.05
N SER A 77 2.25 13.61 -5.57
CA SER A 77 1.87 13.16 -4.23
C SER A 77 3.02 12.45 -3.54
N PRO A 78 3.52 12.98 -2.40
CA PRO A 78 4.80 12.59 -1.80
C PRO A 78 4.90 11.13 -1.32
N TYR A 79 3.75 10.52 -1.04
CA TYR A 79 3.63 9.18 -0.47
C TYR A 79 2.90 8.19 -1.39
N VAL A 80 2.54 8.60 -2.61
CA VAL A 80 1.82 7.73 -3.54
C VAL A 80 2.80 7.03 -4.45
N PHE A 81 2.63 5.72 -4.61
CA PHE A 81 3.47 4.88 -5.46
C PHE A 81 2.60 4.00 -6.34
N ALA A 82 3.14 3.64 -7.50
CA ALA A 82 2.56 2.70 -8.43
C ALA A 82 3.52 1.53 -8.62
N ALA A 83 2.99 0.30 -8.61
CA ALA A 83 3.73 -0.92 -8.88
C ALA A 83 3.07 -1.68 -10.04
N GLY A 84 3.90 -2.11 -11.00
CA GLY A 84 3.49 -2.93 -12.13
C GLY A 84 3.91 -4.39 -11.94
N GLY A 85 3.00 -5.32 -12.15
CA GLY A 85 3.21 -6.75 -11.94
C GLY A 85 2.61 -7.67 -13.00
N ALA A 86 2.91 -8.96 -12.86
CA ALA A 86 2.65 -9.99 -13.87
C ALA A 86 1.24 -10.61 -13.83
N LYS A 87 0.38 -10.27 -12.86
CA LYS A 87 -0.86 -11.02 -12.61
C LYS A 87 -2.02 -10.67 -13.55
N PRO A 88 -2.57 -11.62 -14.34
CA PRO A 88 -3.50 -11.39 -15.46
C PRO A 88 -4.73 -10.50 -15.20
N ASP A 89 -5.28 -10.54 -13.99
CA ASP A 89 -6.48 -9.81 -13.60
C ASP A 89 -6.18 -8.44 -12.97
N ASN A 90 -4.97 -8.25 -12.48
CA ASN A 90 -4.57 -7.06 -11.73
C ASN A 90 -3.06 -6.83 -11.83
N HIS A 91 -2.67 -6.09 -12.87
CA HIS A 91 -1.26 -5.82 -13.21
C HIS A 91 -0.72 -4.52 -12.63
N LEU A 92 -1.58 -3.64 -12.10
CA LEU A 92 -1.20 -2.33 -11.61
C LEU A 92 -1.80 -2.11 -10.23
N TYR A 93 -0.97 -1.71 -9.28
CA TYR A 93 -1.43 -1.34 -7.95
C TYR A 93 -0.87 0.01 -7.57
N VAL A 94 -1.78 0.94 -7.27
CA VAL A 94 -1.44 2.28 -6.77
C VAL A 94 -1.83 2.33 -5.30
N TRP A 95 -0.95 2.84 -4.47
CA TRP A 95 -1.21 2.97 -3.05
C TRP A 95 -0.64 4.24 -2.46
N ASP A 96 -1.25 4.65 -1.36
CA ASP A 96 -0.79 5.74 -0.53
C ASP A 96 -0.08 5.17 0.70
N ALA A 97 1.21 5.45 0.84
CA ALA A 97 2.01 4.98 1.96
C ALA A 97 1.62 5.65 3.29
N ARG A 98 0.85 6.75 3.27
CA ARG A 98 0.32 7.41 4.48
C ARG A 98 -0.67 6.54 5.26
N GLU A 99 -1.31 5.58 4.58
CA GLU A 99 -2.18 4.60 5.23
C GLU A 99 -1.42 3.70 6.20
N ILE A 100 -0.09 3.68 6.11
CA ILE A 100 0.80 2.89 6.96
C ILE A 100 1.34 3.81 8.07
N PRO A 101 0.92 3.63 9.33
CA PRO A 101 1.32 4.53 10.42
C PRO A 101 2.84 4.67 10.57
N GLY A 102 3.58 3.57 10.38
CA GLY A 102 5.06 3.58 10.47
C GLY A 102 5.74 4.50 9.45
N VAL A 103 5.15 4.68 8.27
CA VAL A 103 5.66 5.62 7.26
C VAL A 103 5.47 7.06 7.75
N MET A 104 4.28 7.40 8.25
CA MET A 104 4.00 8.74 8.76
C MET A 104 4.86 9.07 9.98
N THR A 105 5.07 8.13 10.90
CA THR A 105 5.95 8.37 12.05
C THR A 105 7.40 8.65 11.64
N ARG A 106 7.87 8.10 10.51
CA ARG A 106 9.29 8.19 10.09
C ARG A 106 9.60 9.34 9.15
N PHE A 107 8.66 9.72 8.28
CA PHE A 107 8.90 10.61 7.15
C PHE A 107 8.08 11.90 7.18
N ASN A 108 7.12 12.04 8.09
CA ASN A 108 6.24 13.22 8.14
C ASN A 108 7.01 14.53 8.41
N ASP A 109 8.12 14.46 9.13
CA ASP A 109 9.03 15.59 9.41
C ASP A 109 10.05 15.85 8.29
N ARG A 110 10.14 14.98 7.28
CA ARG A 110 11.15 15.04 6.19
C ARG A 110 10.57 15.38 4.83
N LEU A 111 9.35 15.91 4.83
CA LEU A 111 8.70 16.34 3.61
C LEU A 111 9.38 17.63 3.11
N HIS A 112 10.23 17.50 2.10
CA HIS A 112 10.77 18.63 1.37
C HIS A 112 9.70 19.18 0.43
N VAL A 113 9.22 20.39 0.73
CA VAL A 113 8.39 21.15 -0.20
C VAL A 113 9.30 21.62 -1.33
N VAL A 114 9.19 20.98 -2.49
CA VAL A 114 9.77 21.53 -3.73
C VAL A 114 8.96 22.80 -4.04
N VAL A 115 9.51 23.96 -3.70
CA VAL A 115 8.95 25.25 -4.11
C VAL A 115 9.25 25.37 -5.61
N PRO A 116 8.25 25.39 -6.50
CA PRO A 116 8.50 25.65 -7.91
C PRO A 116 9.10 27.06 -8.05
N GLU A 117 10.22 27.19 -8.77
CA GLU A 117 10.89 28.48 -9.06
C GLU A 117 9.99 29.50 -9.78
N ASN A 118 8.79 29.10 -10.21
CA ASN A 118 7.80 29.98 -10.80
C ASN A 118 6.87 30.56 -9.74
N GLY A 119 7.41 31.44 -8.89
CA GLY A 119 6.73 32.59 -8.24
C GLY A 119 5.44 32.39 -7.42
N ASN A 120 4.82 31.21 -7.39
CA ASN A 120 3.57 30.97 -6.67
C ASN A 120 3.86 30.14 -5.42
N SER A 121 4.40 30.83 -4.42
CA SER A 121 4.56 30.35 -3.06
C SER A 121 3.20 30.02 -2.43
N THR A 122 2.89 28.74 -2.21
CA THR A 122 2.00 28.36 -1.10
C THR A 122 2.86 28.05 0.11
N ALA A 123 3.23 29.09 0.84
CA ALA A 123 3.83 28.96 2.16
C ALA A 123 2.77 28.38 3.12
N VAL A 124 3.02 27.19 3.65
CA VAL A 124 2.35 26.74 4.88
C VAL A 124 3.21 27.24 6.04
N LYS A 125 2.61 28.15 6.80
CA LYS A 125 3.22 29.03 7.81
C LYS A 125 3.77 28.23 9.00
N MET A 126 5.01 28.52 9.39
CA MET A 126 5.54 28.31 10.74
C MET A 126 5.29 29.58 11.55
N GLU A 127 4.69 29.47 12.74
CA GLU A 127 4.78 30.47 13.82
C GLU A 127 4.94 29.73 15.16
N ASP A 128 6.00 30.08 15.89
CA ASP A 128 6.30 29.68 17.27
C ASP A 128 5.44 30.46 18.28
N ASP A 129 5.04 29.72 19.32
CA ASP A 129 4.70 30.05 20.72
C ASP A 129 3.64 31.11 21.14
N ALA A 130 2.80 30.60 22.06
CA ALA A 130 2.03 31.24 23.14
C ALA A 130 0.54 31.64 22.91
N GLU A 131 -0.33 30.76 23.46
CA GLU A 131 -1.62 30.97 24.16
C GLU A 131 -2.83 31.62 23.45
N ALA A 132 -3.98 30.99 23.70
CA ALA A 132 -5.36 31.46 23.58
C ALA A 132 -6.10 31.35 22.22
N SER A 133 -6.82 30.22 22.10
CA SER A 133 -8.22 30.12 21.67
C SER A 133 -8.69 30.95 20.47
N SER A 134 -8.82 30.31 19.30
CA SER A 134 -10.08 30.27 18.54
C SER A 134 -9.88 29.61 17.18
N SER A 135 -10.51 28.45 17.04
CA SER A 135 -11.10 27.88 15.81
C SER A 135 -10.71 28.48 14.46
N THR A 136 -10.11 27.66 13.60
CA THR A 136 -10.57 27.56 12.21
C THR A 136 -10.62 26.09 11.79
N ASN A 137 -11.82 25.65 11.43
CA ASN A 137 -12.08 24.37 10.78
C ASN A 137 -11.65 24.47 9.32
N LEU A 138 -10.87 23.51 8.81
CA LEU A 138 -10.95 23.13 7.41
C LEU A 138 -10.51 21.67 7.23
N PHE A 139 -11.21 20.96 6.35
CA PHE A 139 -11.14 19.52 6.03
C PHE A 139 -12.01 18.59 6.88
N GLN A 140 -13.34 18.79 6.80
CA GLN A 140 -14.26 17.66 6.98
C GLN A 140 -14.25 16.77 5.74
N PHE A 141 -13.66 15.57 5.87
CA PHE A 141 -13.80 14.49 4.91
C PHE A 141 -15.17 13.81 5.09
N LYS A 142 -16.06 13.98 4.11
CA LYS A 142 -17.42 13.41 4.15
C LYS A 142 -17.35 11.92 3.81
N GLN A 143 -17.41 11.06 4.84
CA GLN A 143 -17.59 9.62 4.69
C GLN A 143 -18.94 9.34 3.99
N LYS A 144 -18.91 8.77 2.77
CA LYS A 144 -20.12 8.21 2.14
C LYS A 144 -20.44 6.85 2.79
N LYS A 145 -21.51 6.80 3.59
CA LYS A 145 -22.08 5.55 4.10
C LYS A 145 -22.61 4.71 2.93
N LYS A 146 -22.18 3.44 2.89
CA LYS A 146 -22.72 2.36 2.06
C LYS A 146 -24.16 2.09 2.51
N VAL A 147 -25.14 2.29 1.62
CA VAL A 147 -26.54 1.92 1.88
C VAL A 147 -26.66 0.40 1.81
N GLN A 148 -27.07 -0.18 2.92
CA GLN A 148 -27.39 -1.60 3.04
C GLN A 148 -28.90 -1.76 2.81
N SER A 149 -29.29 -2.33 1.67
CA SER A 149 -30.67 -2.76 1.45
C SER A 149 -30.90 -4.07 2.20
N LYS A 150 -31.49 -3.97 3.39
CA LYS A 150 -32.22 -5.08 4.02
C LYS A 150 -33.61 -5.14 3.40
N SER A 151 -33.99 -6.28 2.86
CA SER A 151 -35.38 -6.64 2.55
C SER A 151 -35.81 -7.76 3.47
N GLU A 152 -36.87 -7.56 4.23
CA GLU A 152 -37.57 -8.55 5.05
C GLU A 152 -39.09 -8.24 5.03
N PRO A 153 -39.99 -9.17 5.40
CA PRO A 153 -40.92 -9.81 4.46
C PRO A 153 -42.40 -9.61 4.81
N SER A 154 -43.34 -10.13 3.98
CA SER A 154 -44.70 -10.64 4.32
C SER A 154 -45.56 -10.92 3.04
N PRO A 155 -46.79 -11.50 3.09
CA PRO A 155 -47.11 -12.91 3.39
C PRO A 155 -48.09 -13.61 2.37
N SER A 156 -48.25 -14.96 2.51
CA SER A 156 -49.37 -15.87 2.08
C SER A 156 -49.76 -15.99 0.58
N THR A 157 -50.21 -17.10 -0.04
CA THR A 157 -50.65 -18.48 0.31
C THR A 157 -50.91 -19.30 -0.98
N SER A 158 -50.76 -20.65 -0.89
CA SER A 158 -51.46 -21.74 -1.65
C SER A 158 -51.22 -21.85 -3.18
N THR A 159 -50.93 -23.01 -3.81
CA THR A 159 -51.49 -24.37 -3.68
C THR A 159 -50.57 -25.39 -4.40
N ALA A 160 -50.52 -26.64 -3.91
CA ALA A 160 -49.86 -27.82 -4.52
C ALA A 160 -50.76 -28.42 -5.67
N PRO A 161 -50.48 -29.58 -6.36
CA PRO A 161 -49.91 -30.79 -5.76
C PRO A 161 -49.11 -31.82 -6.66
N GLN A 162 -48.49 -32.79 -5.96
CA GLN A 162 -48.11 -34.21 -6.29
C GLN A 162 -47.19 -34.53 -7.49
N GLY A 163 -46.30 -35.54 -7.48
CA GLY A 163 -46.01 -36.65 -6.55
C GLY A 163 -44.69 -37.37 -6.94
N SER A 164 -43.97 -37.96 -5.97
CA SER A 164 -43.71 -39.42 -5.82
C SER A 164 -42.69 -40.02 -6.83
N VAL A 165 -41.70 -40.88 -6.53
CA VAL A 165 -41.53 -41.85 -5.42
C VAL A 165 -40.17 -42.60 -5.55
N LYS A 166 -39.58 -43.05 -4.42
CA LYS A 166 -38.69 -44.23 -4.18
C LYS A 166 -37.27 -44.30 -4.82
N ASP A 167 -36.25 -45.00 -4.30
CA ASP A 167 -36.14 -46.00 -3.22
C ASP A 167 -34.67 -46.24 -2.76
N ARG A 168 -34.54 -46.68 -1.51
CA ARG A 168 -33.70 -47.78 -0.94
C ARG A 168 -32.17 -47.94 -1.13
N THR A 169 -31.50 -47.78 0.02
CA THR A 169 -30.66 -48.76 0.77
C THR A 169 -29.26 -49.23 0.30
N LYS A 170 -28.36 -49.27 1.32
CA LYS A 170 -27.58 -50.42 1.87
C LYS A 170 -26.02 -50.35 1.81
N LYS A 171 -25.46 -50.39 3.04
CA LYS A 171 -24.41 -51.30 3.56
C LYS A 171 -22.91 -51.15 3.16
N LYS A 172 -22.13 -50.88 4.23
CA LYS A 172 -21.01 -51.68 4.82
C LYS A 172 -19.64 -51.80 4.11
N LYS A 173 -18.63 -51.54 4.96
CA LYS A 173 -17.38 -52.31 5.28
C LYS A 173 -16.03 -51.92 4.62
N LYS A 174 -15.13 -51.43 5.49
CA LYS A 174 -13.76 -51.91 5.84
C LYS A 174 -12.88 -52.60 4.77
N LYS A 175 -11.66 -52.06 4.59
CA LYS A 175 -10.30 -52.69 4.71
C LYS A 175 -9.28 -51.54 4.51
N LYS A 176 -8.31 -51.21 5.37
CA LYS A 176 -7.21 -51.90 6.08
C LYS A 176 -6.07 -52.34 5.13
N GLN A 177 -4.89 -51.80 5.47
CA GLN A 177 -3.53 -51.93 4.92
C GLN A 177 -3.21 -51.08 3.70
#